data_AF-A0A250DHD8-F1
#
_entry.id   AF-A0A250DHD8-F1
#
_cell.length_a   1.000
_cell.length_b   1.000
_cell.length_c   1.000
_cell.angle_alpha   90.00
_cell.angle_beta   90.00
_cell.angle_gamma   90.00
#
_symmetry.space_group_name_H-M   'P 1'
#
loop_
_entity.id
_entity.type
_entity.pdbx_description
1 polymer ?
#
loop_
_entity_poly.entity_id
_entity_poly.type
_entity_poly.pdbx_seq_one_letter_code
_entity_poly.pdbx_strand_id
1 'polypeptide(L)'
;MQHDPIALLPPLSPRHRWKVLAAGVAANAAFSVAFSGIPMTAVLMRTGYQLDNAALGLVLGLMGLGIAVSELPWGLLTDRWGDRPVLLAGLGSTAIALVAMALWAAPGDGHVPGLGVLGAGLLLVGLLGGSVNGASGRAVMTWFDASERGLAMSIRQTAVPMGGGIGALVLPFVALHFGFAALYGLLALLCALSAAMSWAWVHEPPVAPHPKTTEAAAPKTGPLRDVRVWRIVAGIGILCAPQFAVLSFGTVFLHDFGHVGLGTITAAMVFVQVGAMAMRVWSGRWTDRRRNRPAYLRACSALSVLLFAGLAALVMAAGTEAPPLSLRLALIALLAVSGVCVSAWHGVAYTELATLAGAARAGTALGMANTSVFLVCFVTPFSIPHLLALQGWPVVWLAASACALVAMPLLVPRRDAGPGACTAELAQKVAKTALSRST
;
A
#
# COMPACT_ATOMS: atom_id res chain seq x y z
N MET A 1 53.45 2.59 -3.61
CA MET A 1 52.26 2.25 -4.40
C MET A 1 52.02 0.75 -4.30
N GLN A 2 51.10 0.34 -3.44
CA GLN A 2 50.54 -1.02 -3.44
C GLN A 2 49.04 -0.84 -3.60
N HIS A 3 48.53 -1.15 -4.79
CA HIS A 3 47.10 -1.22 -5.05
C HIS A 3 46.62 -2.58 -4.56
N ASP A 4 45.80 -2.59 -3.50
CA ASP A 4 44.98 -3.73 -3.15
C ASP A 4 44.03 -4.04 -4.32
N PRO A 5 43.97 -5.28 -4.82
CA PRO A 5 42.93 -5.68 -5.74
C PRO A 5 41.63 -5.78 -4.94
N ILE A 6 40.71 -4.83 -5.18
CA ILE A 6 39.31 -4.95 -4.74
C ILE A 6 38.82 -6.31 -5.25
N ALA A 7 38.63 -7.25 -4.33
CA ALA A 7 38.01 -8.53 -4.62
C ALA A 7 36.60 -8.26 -5.16
N LEU A 8 36.47 -8.28 -6.49
CA LEU A 8 35.20 -8.22 -7.18
C LEU A 8 34.40 -9.45 -6.75
N LEU A 9 33.47 -9.24 -5.83
CA LEU A 9 32.50 -10.26 -5.44
C LEU A 9 31.88 -10.86 -6.71
N PRO A 10 31.75 -12.20 -6.81
CA PRO A 10 31.18 -12.83 -7.98
C PRO A 10 29.77 -12.27 -8.26
N PRO A 11 29.40 -12.05 -9.52
CA PRO A 11 28.10 -11.51 -9.88
C PRO A 11 26.98 -12.40 -9.29
N LEU A 12 26.11 -11.78 -8.50
CA LEU A 12 25.03 -12.47 -7.81
C LEU A 12 24.10 -13.12 -8.85
N SER A 13 23.74 -14.39 -8.65
CA SER A 13 22.93 -15.15 -9.62
C SER A 13 21.61 -14.42 -9.97
N PRO A 14 21.05 -14.59 -11.18
CA PRO A 14 19.75 -14.04 -11.56
C PRO A 14 18.58 -14.44 -10.64
N ARG A 15 18.77 -15.45 -9.80
CA ARG A 15 17.80 -15.90 -8.78
C ARG A 15 17.88 -15.08 -7.48
N HIS A 16 18.95 -14.34 -7.24
CA HIS A 16 19.17 -13.59 -6.00
C HIS A 16 18.17 -12.44 -5.81
N ARG A 17 17.78 -11.76 -6.91
CA ARG A 17 16.74 -10.72 -6.88
C ARG A 17 15.41 -11.18 -6.28
N TRP A 18 15.05 -12.46 -6.46
CA TRP A 18 13.85 -13.05 -5.86
C TRP A 18 14.01 -13.29 -4.35
N LYS A 19 15.23 -13.54 -3.86
CA LYS A 19 15.51 -13.58 -2.41
C LYS A 19 15.36 -12.20 -1.78
N VAL A 20 15.88 -11.16 -2.44
CA VAL A 20 15.70 -9.76 -2.02
C VAL A 20 14.22 -9.39 -1.96
N LEU A 21 13.45 -9.74 -3.00
CA LEU A 21 12.00 -9.54 -3.01
C LEU A 21 11.31 -10.32 -1.86
N ALA A 22 11.68 -11.58 -1.65
CA ALA A 22 11.11 -12.38 -0.56
C ALA A 22 11.40 -11.78 0.82
N ALA A 23 12.61 -11.28 1.07
CA ALA A 23 12.94 -10.55 2.29
C ALA A 23 12.09 -9.27 2.44
N GLY A 24 11.94 -8.50 1.35
CA GLY A 24 11.08 -7.30 1.35
C GLY A 24 9.60 -7.60 1.59
N VAL A 25 9.08 -8.69 1.02
CA VAL A 25 7.71 -9.17 1.24
C VAL A 25 7.53 -9.61 2.69
N ALA A 26 8.47 -10.40 3.23
CA ALA A 26 8.42 -10.86 4.62
C ALA A 26 8.44 -9.68 5.59
N ALA A 27 9.35 -8.73 5.40
CA ALA A 27 9.42 -7.50 6.19
C ALA A 27 8.11 -6.71 6.16
N ASN A 28 7.55 -6.49 4.96
CA ASN A 28 6.33 -5.71 4.82
C ASN A 28 5.10 -6.45 5.39
N ALA A 29 5.06 -7.78 5.25
CA ALA A 29 4.02 -8.61 5.83
C ALA A 29 4.10 -8.59 7.36
N ALA A 30 5.29 -8.80 7.94
CA ALA A 30 5.51 -8.75 9.39
C ALA A 30 5.05 -7.41 9.99
N PHE A 31 5.42 -6.30 9.36
CA PHE A 31 4.97 -4.99 9.79
C PHE A 31 3.45 -4.80 9.61
N SER A 32 2.88 -5.30 8.51
CA SER A 32 1.44 -5.23 8.25
C SER A 32 0.60 -6.09 9.22
N VAL A 33 1.14 -7.21 9.71
CA VAL A 33 0.52 -8.01 10.79
C VAL A 33 0.38 -7.16 12.06
N ALA A 34 1.41 -6.38 12.43
CA ALA A 34 1.29 -5.44 13.54
C ALA A 34 0.28 -4.32 13.21
N PHE A 35 0.48 -3.63 12.09
CA PHE A 35 -0.34 -2.47 11.67
C PHE A 35 -1.83 -2.75 11.61
N SER A 36 -2.22 -3.77 10.86
CA SER A 36 -3.62 -4.10 10.63
C SER A 36 -4.16 -5.13 11.63
N GLY A 37 -3.30 -5.93 12.27
CA GLY A 37 -3.73 -6.96 13.21
C GLY A 37 -4.01 -6.45 14.63
N ILE A 38 -3.20 -5.52 15.16
CA ILE A 38 -3.41 -5.00 16.52
C ILE A 38 -4.82 -4.41 16.70
N PRO A 39 -5.35 -3.58 15.77
CA PRO A 39 -6.72 -3.10 15.83
C PRO A 39 -7.78 -4.20 15.90
N MET A 40 -7.53 -5.39 15.35
CA MET A 40 -8.45 -6.53 15.42
C MET A 40 -8.56 -7.11 16.85
N THR A 41 -7.66 -6.74 17.75
CA THR A 41 -7.73 -7.08 19.18
C THR A 41 -8.43 -6.01 20.01
N ALA A 42 -9.03 -4.98 19.41
CA ALA A 42 -9.63 -3.83 20.10
C ALA A 42 -10.57 -4.20 21.27
N VAL A 43 -11.42 -5.22 21.12
CA VAL A 43 -12.31 -5.67 22.19
C VAL A 43 -11.52 -6.23 23.38
N LEU A 44 -10.48 -7.02 23.11
CA LEU A 44 -9.59 -7.55 24.14
C LEU A 44 -8.73 -6.46 24.78
N MET A 45 -8.33 -5.46 23.99
CA MET A 45 -7.60 -4.31 24.51
C MET A 45 -8.44 -3.50 25.49
N ARG A 46 -9.73 -3.26 25.20
CA ARG A 46 -10.63 -2.56 26.12
C ARG A 46 -10.73 -3.26 27.46
N THR A 47 -10.92 -4.58 27.46
CA THR A 47 -11.04 -5.34 28.69
C THR A 47 -9.70 -5.49 29.41
N GLY A 48 -8.63 -5.84 28.69
CA GLY A 48 -7.30 -6.12 29.27
C GLY A 48 -6.58 -4.88 29.78
N TYR A 49 -6.75 -3.74 29.11
CA TYR A 49 -6.13 -2.46 29.49
C TYR A 49 -7.11 -1.50 30.18
N GLN A 50 -8.36 -1.93 30.43
CA GLN A 50 -9.42 -1.12 31.03
C GLN A 50 -9.65 0.22 30.30
N LEU A 51 -9.62 0.18 28.97
CA LEU A 51 -9.75 1.36 28.12
C LEU A 51 -11.22 1.66 27.83
N ASP A 52 -11.59 2.92 27.94
CA ASP A 52 -12.79 3.43 27.28
C ASP A 52 -12.57 3.53 25.75
N ASN A 53 -13.63 3.85 25.02
CA ASN A 53 -13.56 3.94 23.56
C ASN A 53 -12.64 5.08 23.09
N ALA A 54 -12.55 6.18 23.84
CA ALA A 54 -11.74 7.33 23.49
C ALA A 54 -10.25 7.00 23.61
N ALA A 55 -9.84 6.40 24.72
CA ALA A 55 -8.49 5.95 24.98
C ALA A 55 -8.06 4.85 23.99
N LEU A 56 -8.95 3.88 23.70
CA LEU A 56 -8.69 2.86 22.68
C LEU A 56 -8.45 3.49 21.29
N GLY A 57 -9.32 4.41 20.87
CA GLY A 57 -9.17 5.13 19.61
C GLY A 57 -7.86 5.91 19.55
N LEU A 58 -7.47 6.57 20.64
CA LEU A 58 -6.20 7.29 20.75
C LEU A 58 -5.00 6.35 20.58
N VAL A 59 -4.92 5.23 21.31
CA VAL A 59 -3.73 4.34 21.25
C VAL A 59 -3.58 3.66 19.90
N LEU A 60 -4.68 3.23 19.27
CA LEU A 60 -4.65 2.69 17.92
C LEU A 60 -4.27 3.77 16.89
N GLY A 61 -4.78 4.99 17.08
CA GLY A 61 -4.44 6.14 16.25
C GLY A 61 -2.98 6.56 16.35
N LEU A 62 -2.38 6.49 17.55
CA LEU A 62 -0.96 6.81 17.78
C LEU A 62 -0.03 5.92 16.95
N MET A 63 -0.35 4.65 16.78
CA MET A 63 0.43 3.77 15.91
C MET A 63 0.38 4.25 14.46
N GLY A 64 -0.81 4.52 13.93
CA GLY A 64 -0.99 5.04 12.58
C GLY A 64 -0.32 6.40 12.36
N LEU A 65 -0.36 7.29 13.37
CA LEU A 65 0.33 8.58 13.37
C LEU A 65 1.84 8.40 13.26
N GLY A 66 2.42 7.48 14.05
CA GLY A 66 3.85 7.17 13.99
C GLY A 66 4.28 6.71 12.59
N ILE A 67 3.44 5.91 11.93
CA ILE A 67 3.69 5.48 10.55
C ILE A 67 3.68 6.68 9.62
N ALA A 68 2.58 7.46 9.61
CA ALA A 68 2.41 8.58 8.69
C ALA A 68 3.54 9.62 8.81
N VAL A 69 3.98 9.94 10.03
CA VAL A 69 5.06 10.92 10.26
C VAL A 69 6.43 10.38 9.84
N SER A 70 6.64 9.07 9.91
CA SER A 70 7.96 8.46 9.66
C SER A 70 8.19 8.02 8.20
N GLU A 71 7.14 7.80 7.40
CA GLU A 71 7.24 7.35 6.00
C GLU A 71 8.18 8.20 5.15
N LEU A 72 8.02 9.53 5.18
CA LEU A 72 8.86 10.43 4.39
C LEU A 72 10.31 10.51 4.92
N PRO A 73 10.57 10.73 6.23
CA PRO A 73 11.91 10.65 6.79
C PRO A 73 12.65 9.35 6.45
N TRP A 74 11.99 8.21 6.58
CA TRP A 74 12.59 6.92 6.22
C TRP A 74 12.85 6.78 4.73
N GLY A 75 11.97 7.32 3.88
CA GLY A 75 12.21 7.39 2.44
C GLY A 75 13.51 8.16 2.10
N LEU A 76 13.74 9.30 2.75
CA LEU A 76 14.96 10.09 2.59
C LEU A 76 16.20 9.36 3.12
N LEU A 77 16.09 8.71 4.29
CA LEU A 77 17.18 7.92 4.86
C LEU A 77 17.53 6.71 3.99
N THR A 78 16.52 6.06 3.39
CA THR A 78 16.70 4.95 2.46
C THR A 78 17.51 5.40 1.24
N ASP A 79 17.15 6.55 0.66
CA ASP A 79 17.86 7.07 -0.50
C ASP A 79 19.32 7.44 -0.18
N ARG A 80 19.59 7.86 1.06
CA ARG A 80 20.92 8.28 1.52
C ARG A 80 21.82 7.13 1.99
N TRP A 81 21.28 6.19 2.76
CA TRP A 81 22.05 5.18 3.50
C TRP A 81 21.96 3.79 2.90
N GLY A 82 21.08 3.56 1.94
CA GLY A 82 20.92 2.23 1.39
C GLY A 82 19.67 1.50 1.84
N ASP A 83 19.35 0.41 1.15
CA ASP A 83 18.18 -0.42 1.49
C ASP A 83 18.46 -1.27 2.73
N ARG A 84 19.64 -1.87 2.79
CA ARG A 84 20.03 -2.83 3.82
C ARG A 84 20.11 -2.18 5.21
N PRO A 85 20.86 -1.07 5.43
CA PRO A 85 20.98 -0.50 6.76
C PRO A 85 19.65 0.00 7.32
N VAL A 86 18.80 0.58 6.46
CA VAL A 86 17.48 1.08 6.86
C VAL A 86 16.53 -0.07 7.22
N LEU A 87 16.49 -1.15 6.44
CA LEU A 87 15.68 -2.32 6.78
C LEU A 87 16.11 -2.95 8.10
N LEU A 88 17.41 -3.08 8.35
CA LEU A 88 17.94 -3.67 9.59
C LEU A 88 17.70 -2.79 10.80
N ALA A 89 17.98 -1.48 10.69
CA ALA A 89 17.73 -0.53 11.76
C ALA A 89 16.24 -0.48 12.09
N GLY A 90 15.39 -0.39 11.06
CA GLY A 90 13.94 -0.36 11.19
C GLY A 90 13.35 -1.61 11.82
N LEU A 91 13.57 -2.78 11.23
CA LEU A 91 13.03 -4.05 11.74
C LEU A 91 13.63 -4.43 13.09
N GLY A 92 14.93 -4.22 13.27
CA GLY A 92 15.62 -4.52 14.53
C GLY A 92 15.12 -3.64 15.68
N SER A 93 15.03 -2.33 15.46
CA SER A 93 14.49 -1.41 16.48
C SER A 93 13.00 -1.66 16.75
N THR A 94 12.21 -1.99 15.72
CA THR A 94 10.79 -2.38 15.90
C THR A 94 10.67 -3.65 16.73
N ALA A 95 11.50 -4.67 16.48
CA ALA A 95 11.53 -5.89 17.27
C ALA A 95 11.88 -5.61 18.75
N ILE A 96 12.89 -4.76 19.00
CA ILE A 96 13.27 -4.33 20.36
C ILE A 96 12.11 -3.59 21.04
N ALA A 97 11.45 -2.66 20.34
CA ALA A 97 10.29 -1.93 20.87
C ALA A 97 9.13 -2.88 21.22
N LEU A 98 8.88 -3.89 20.39
CA LEU A 98 7.85 -4.91 20.65
C LEU A 98 8.23 -5.83 21.83
N VAL A 99 9.51 -6.19 21.99
CA VAL A 99 9.97 -6.90 23.21
C VAL A 99 9.77 -6.03 24.45
N ALA A 100 10.14 -4.75 24.38
CA ALA A 100 9.90 -3.80 25.46
C ALA A 100 8.40 -3.70 25.81
N MET A 101 7.52 -3.68 24.81
CA MET A 101 6.08 -3.72 25.03
C MET A 101 5.62 -5.05 25.65
N ALA A 102 6.19 -6.18 25.24
CA ALA A 102 5.87 -7.48 25.84
C ALA A 102 6.23 -7.54 27.34
N LEU A 103 7.31 -6.88 27.74
CA LEU A 103 7.81 -6.88 29.12
C LEU A 103 7.14 -5.83 30.02
N TRP A 104 6.79 -4.66 29.47
CA TRP A 104 6.38 -3.50 30.28
C TRP A 104 5.04 -2.90 29.91
N ALA A 105 4.51 -3.23 28.74
CA ALA A 105 3.25 -2.69 28.24
C ALA A 105 2.17 -3.77 28.11
N ALA A 106 2.40 -5.01 28.53
CA ALA A 106 1.39 -6.06 28.53
C ALA A 106 0.65 -6.10 29.88
N PRO A 107 -0.70 -6.14 29.91
CA PRO A 107 -1.46 -6.38 31.12
C PRO A 107 -1.24 -7.80 31.63
N GLY A 108 -1.21 -7.95 32.96
CA GLY A 108 -1.06 -9.22 33.65
C GLY A 108 -1.79 -9.21 35.01
N ASP A 109 -1.68 -10.30 35.75
CA ASP A 109 -2.37 -10.46 37.04
C ASP A 109 -1.90 -9.39 38.04
N GLY A 110 -2.80 -8.46 38.37
CA GLY A 110 -2.54 -7.35 39.30
C GLY A 110 -1.79 -6.16 38.70
N HIS A 111 -1.48 -6.15 37.40
CA HIS A 111 -0.82 -5.04 36.73
C HIS A 111 -1.52 -4.65 35.42
N VAL A 112 -2.04 -3.42 35.37
CA VAL A 112 -2.53 -2.80 34.13
C VAL A 112 -1.58 -1.66 33.79
N PRO A 113 -0.88 -1.72 32.65
CA PRO A 113 0.06 -0.67 32.26
C PRO A 113 -0.71 0.62 31.94
N GLY A 114 -0.12 1.76 32.32
CA GLY A 114 -0.72 3.06 32.09
C GLY A 114 -0.88 3.36 30.60
N LEU A 115 -1.92 4.14 30.26
CA LEU A 115 -2.24 4.55 28.89
C LEU A 115 -1.04 5.15 28.13
N GLY A 116 -0.22 5.94 28.83
CA GLY A 116 0.98 6.56 28.26
C GLY A 116 2.02 5.54 27.78
N VAL A 117 2.20 4.42 28.50
CA VAL A 117 3.16 3.37 28.14
C VAL A 117 2.70 2.63 26.88
N LEU A 118 1.43 2.22 26.85
CA LEU A 118 0.83 1.58 25.67
C LEU A 118 0.85 2.51 24.46
N GLY A 119 0.41 3.76 24.64
CA GLY A 119 0.36 4.76 23.57
C GLY A 119 1.73 5.11 23.02
N ALA A 120 2.72 5.35 23.89
CA ALA A 120 4.10 5.61 23.48
C ALA A 120 4.74 4.39 22.79
N GLY A 121 4.48 3.18 23.28
CA GLY A 121 4.95 1.94 22.67
C GLY A 121 4.41 1.76 21.25
N LEU A 122 3.10 1.92 21.06
CA LEU A 122 2.47 1.82 19.74
C LEU A 122 2.93 2.95 18.80
N LEU A 123 3.04 4.19 19.29
CA LEU A 123 3.62 5.30 18.51
C LEU A 123 5.04 4.96 18.03
N LEU A 124 5.88 4.43 18.93
CA LEU A 124 7.25 4.05 18.64
C LEU A 124 7.32 2.91 17.61
N VAL A 125 6.50 1.87 17.75
CA VAL A 125 6.40 0.79 16.76
C VAL A 125 6.02 1.34 15.38
N GLY A 126 5.07 2.29 15.32
CA GLY A 126 4.71 2.97 14.07
C GLY A 126 5.86 3.78 13.47
N LEU A 127 6.56 4.57 14.29
CA LEU A 127 7.70 5.39 13.87
C LEU A 127 8.87 4.56 13.33
N LEU A 128 9.15 3.41 13.93
CA LEU A 128 10.28 2.57 13.57
C LEU A 128 9.96 1.66 12.37
N GLY A 129 8.75 1.11 12.33
CA GLY A 129 8.35 0.14 11.32
C GLY A 129 8.04 0.74 9.94
N GLY A 130 7.73 2.04 9.85
CA GLY A 130 7.53 2.74 8.57
C GLY A 130 8.72 2.66 7.61
N SER A 131 9.93 2.43 8.14
CA SER A 131 11.17 2.18 7.40
C SER A 131 11.04 1.12 6.30
N VAL A 132 10.25 0.08 6.55
CA VAL A 132 10.11 -1.08 5.67
C VAL A 132 9.50 -0.69 4.33
N ASN A 133 8.58 0.27 4.33
CA ASN A 133 7.80 0.62 3.15
C ASN A 133 8.63 1.30 2.05
N GLY A 134 9.51 2.22 2.45
CA GLY A 134 10.44 2.91 1.54
C GLY A 134 11.59 2.00 1.12
N ALA A 135 12.26 1.35 2.06
CA ALA A 135 13.47 0.56 1.82
C ALA A 135 13.23 -0.70 0.99
N SER A 136 12.20 -1.48 1.31
CA SER A 136 11.86 -2.66 0.50
C SER A 136 11.37 -2.29 -0.90
N GLY A 137 10.73 -1.13 -1.05
CA GLY A 137 10.29 -0.61 -2.34
C GLY A 137 11.45 -0.16 -3.22
N ARG A 138 12.40 0.59 -2.66
CA ARG A 138 13.62 0.99 -3.39
C ARG A 138 14.47 -0.22 -3.78
N ALA A 139 14.59 -1.21 -2.90
CA ALA A 139 15.29 -2.46 -3.21
C ALA A 139 14.73 -3.17 -4.46
N VAL A 140 13.40 -3.20 -4.63
CA VAL A 140 12.78 -3.73 -5.85
C VAL A 140 13.22 -2.95 -7.10
N MET A 141 13.29 -1.62 -7.00
CA MET A 141 13.68 -0.77 -8.13
C MET A 141 15.16 -0.94 -8.51
N THR A 142 16.01 -1.21 -7.53
CA THR A 142 17.44 -1.44 -7.71
C THR A 142 17.73 -2.81 -8.31
N TRP A 143 17.00 -3.86 -7.90
CA TRP A 143 17.30 -5.25 -8.25
C TRP A 143 16.55 -5.81 -9.47
N PHE A 144 15.45 -5.18 -9.88
CA PHE A 144 14.63 -5.65 -11.00
C PHE A 144 14.71 -4.69 -12.19
N ASP A 145 14.76 -5.28 -13.38
CA ASP A 145 14.75 -4.56 -14.65
C ASP A 145 13.42 -3.87 -14.89
N ALA A 146 13.42 -2.83 -15.72
CA ALA A 146 12.23 -2.05 -16.06
C ALA A 146 11.05 -2.90 -16.57
N SER A 147 11.33 -4.07 -17.16
CA SER A 147 10.34 -5.05 -17.65
C SER A 147 9.76 -5.97 -16.59
N GLU A 148 10.26 -5.94 -15.35
CA GLU A 148 9.80 -6.84 -14.26
C GLU A 148 9.47 -6.08 -12.96
N ARG A 149 9.76 -4.77 -12.90
CA ARG A 149 9.49 -3.91 -11.73
C ARG A 149 8.01 -3.88 -11.34
N GLY A 150 7.09 -3.91 -12.30
CA GLY A 150 5.65 -3.90 -12.03
C GLY A 150 5.19 -5.14 -11.30
N LEU A 151 5.61 -6.33 -11.76
CA LEU A 151 5.35 -7.60 -11.10
C LEU A 151 5.98 -7.64 -9.71
N ALA A 152 7.27 -7.30 -9.60
CA ALA A 152 7.99 -7.37 -8.33
C ALA A 152 7.38 -6.42 -7.28
N MET A 153 7.08 -5.17 -7.66
CA MET A 153 6.43 -4.22 -6.75
C MET A 153 5.01 -4.66 -6.39
N SER A 154 4.25 -5.21 -7.34
CA SER A 154 2.93 -5.77 -7.06
C SER A 154 2.96 -6.92 -6.07
N ILE A 155 3.93 -7.84 -6.18
CA ILE A 155 4.14 -8.92 -5.19
C ILE A 155 4.49 -8.32 -3.82
N ARG A 156 5.36 -7.30 -3.77
CA ARG A 156 5.65 -6.60 -2.51
C ARG A 156 4.39 -5.98 -1.89
N GLN A 157 3.51 -5.43 -2.72
CA GLN A 157 2.27 -4.78 -2.31
C GLN A 157 1.17 -5.77 -1.88
N THR A 158 1.26 -7.06 -2.24
CA THR A 158 0.32 -8.06 -1.66
C THR A 158 0.64 -8.38 -0.20
N ALA A 159 1.85 -8.04 0.27
CA ALA A 159 2.23 -8.23 1.67
C ALA A 159 1.32 -7.50 2.66
N VAL A 160 0.76 -6.34 2.28
CA VAL A 160 -0.13 -5.54 3.15
C VAL A 160 -1.45 -6.26 3.45
N PRO A 161 -2.30 -6.61 2.46
CA PRO A 161 -3.54 -7.34 2.72
C PRO A 161 -3.28 -8.75 3.26
N MET A 162 -2.17 -9.40 2.86
CA MET A 162 -1.77 -10.69 3.43
C MET A 162 -1.46 -10.56 4.93
N GLY A 163 -0.65 -9.58 5.32
CA GLY A 163 -0.30 -9.32 6.72
C GLY A 163 -1.53 -8.92 7.54
N GLY A 164 -2.42 -8.09 7.00
CA GLY A 164 -3.69 -7.76 7.66
C GLY A 164 -4.60 -8.98 7.86
N GLY A 165 -4.70 -9.87 6.86
CA GLY A 165 -5.45 -11.12 6.98
C GLY A 165 -4.86 -12.07 8.02
N ILE A 166 -3.53 -12.24 8.02
CA ILE A 166 -2.82 -13.04 9.03
C ILE A 166 -3.04 -12.43 10.42
N GLY A 167 -2.90 -11.11 10.55
CA GLY A 167 -3.09 -10.41 11.82
C GLY A 167 -4.50 -10.55 12.38
N ALA A 168 -5.52 -10.43 11.54
CA ALA A 168 -6.91 -10.61 11.92
C ALA A 168 -7.24 -12.03 12.40
N LEU A 169 -6.58 -13.05 11.85
CA LEU A 169 -6.79 -14.44 12.24
C LEU A 169 -5.97 -14.83 13.48
N VAL A 170 -4.72 -14.39 13.55
CA VAL A 170 -3.75 -14.87 14.54
C VAL A 170 -3.76 -14.03 15.81
N LEU A 171 -3.80 -12.69 15.72
CA LEU A 171 -3.56 -11.86 16.90
C LEU A 171 -4.68 -11.93 17.95
N PRO A 172 -5.99 -11.91 17.59
CA PRO A 172 -7.05 -12.10 18.58
C PRO A 172 -6.94 -13.46 19.29
N PHE A 173 -6.62 -14.53 18.56
CA PHE A 173 -6.40 -15.86 19.11
C PHE A 173 -5.23 -15.88 20.10
N VAL A 174 -4.09 -15.30 19.72
CA VAL A 174 -2.90 -15.23 20.59
C VAL A 174 -3.19 -14.40 21.84
N ALA A 175 -3.83 -13.24 21.70
CA ALA A 175 -4.19 -12.39 22.83
C ALA A 175 -5.17 -13.08 23.79
N LEU A 176 -6.16 -13.82 23.27
CA LEU A 176 -7.14 -14.55 24.09
C LEU A 176 -6.52 -15.70 24.88
N HIS A 177 -5.63 -16.47 24.28
CA HIS A 177 -5.13 -17.72 24.89
C HIS A 177 -3.76 -17.57 25.58
N PHE A 178 -2.94 -16.61 25.17
CA PHE A 178 -1.57 -16.44 25.65
C PHE A 178 -1.27 -15.01 26.14
N GLY A 179 -2.25 -14.10 26.06
CA GLY A 179 -2.13 -12.72 26.52
C GLY A 179 -1.37 -11.79 25.56
N PHE A 180 -1.33 -10.51 25.91
CA PHE A 180 -0.69 -9.46 25.09
C PHE A 180 0.83 -9.55 25.06
N ALA A 181 1.48 -10.08 26.11
CA ALA A 181 2.92 -10.31 26.10
C ALA A 181 3.32 -11.27 24.98
N ALA A 182 2.59 -12.38 24.81
CA ALA A 182 2.80 -13.32 23.71
C ALA A 182 2.48 -12.70 22.34
N LEU A 183 1.45 -11.85 22.25
CA LEU A 183 1.13 -11.11 21.03
C LEU A 183 2.30 -10.21 20.60
N TYR A 184 2.83 -9.38 21.49
CA TYR A 184 3.96 -8.50 21.18
C TYR A 184 5.23 -9.31 20.91
N GLY A 185 5.47 -10.39 21.65
CA GLY A 185 6.57 -11.32 21.41
C GLY A 185 6.52 -11.98 20.02
N LEU A 186 5.32 -12.39 19.56
CA LEU A 186 5.13 -12.93 18.21
C LEU A 186 5.47 -11.88 17.14
N LEU A 187 4.99 -10.65 17.29
CA LEU A 187 5.30 -9.56 16.36
C LEU A 187 6.81 -9.25 16.36
N ALA A 188 7.45 -9.25 17.52
CA ALA A 188 8.89 -9.07 17.64
C ALA A 188 9.67 -10.16 16.92
N LEU A 189 9.25 -11.43 17.08
CA LEU A 189 9.82 -12.57 16.38
C LEU A 189 9.70 -12.42 14.85
N LEU A 190 8.52 -12.04 14.35
CA LEU A 190 8.30 -11.82 12.91
C LEU A 190 9.22 -10.71 12.36
N CYS A 191 9.39 -9.61 13.12
CA CYS A 191 10.30 -8.54 12.76
C CYS A 191 11.77 -8.99 12.78
N ALA A 192 12.18 -9.74 13.81
CA ALA A 192 13.54 -10.27 13.95
C ALA A 192 13.90 -11.28 12.85
N LEU A 193 12.98 -12.19 12.51
CA LEU A 193 13.15 -13.12 11.39
C LEU A 193 13.26 -12.38 10.06
N SER A 194 12.43 -11.36 9.84
CA SER A 194 12.51 -10.52 8.65
C SER A 194 13.80 -9.72 8.57
N ALA A 195 14.33 -9.25 9.71
CA ALA A 195 15.62 -8.59 9.80
C ALA A 195 16.75 -9.56 9.47
N ALA A 196 16.70 -10.80 9.97
CA ALA A 196 17.68 -11.85 9.66
C ALA A 196 17.65 -12.22 8.16
N MET A 197 16.47 -12.34 7.55
CA MET A 197 16.34 -12.54 6.10
C MET A 197 16.91 -11.36 5.32
N SER A 198 16.65 -10.13 5.77
CA SER A 198 17.18 -8.91 5.15
C SER A 198 18.70 -8.83 5.28
N TRP A 199 19.25 -9.20 6.44
CA TRP A 199 20.69 -9.30 6.67
C TRP A 199 21.34 -10.29 5.71
N ALA A 200 20.72 -11.47 5.53
CA ALA A 200 21.26 -12.55 4.73
C ALA A 200 21.12 -12.33 3.23
N TRP A 201 20.08 -11.64 2.76
CA TRP A 201 19.75 -11.56 1.33
C TRP A 201 19.75 -10.17 0.73
N VAL A 202 19.49 -9.11 1.49
CA VAL A 202 19.52 -7.74 0.95
C VAL A 202 20.95 -7.23 0.95
N HIS A 203 21.63 -7.43 -0.17
CA HIS A 203 22.90 -6.78 -0.45
C HIS A 203 22.67 -5.66 -1.46
N GLU A 204 23.47 -4.61 -1.42
CA GLU A 204 23.46 -3.67 -2.55
C GLU A 204 24.19 -4.35 -3.70
N PRO A 205 23.63 -4.34 -4.93
CA PRO A 205 24.36 -4.87 -6.05
C PRO A 205 25.69 -4.10 -6.16
N PRO A 206 26.81 -4.79 -6.47
CA PRO A 206 28.03 -4.08 -6.83
C PRO A 206 27.66 -3.04 -7.89
N VAL A 207 28.15 -1.81 -7.76
CA VAL A 207 27.98 -0.78 -8.79
C VAL A 207 28.69 -1.29 -10.04
N ALA A 208 28.00 -2.13 -10.82
CA ALA A 208 28.46 -2.52 -12.12
C ALA A 208 28.50 -1.23 -12.93
N PRO A 209 29.64 -0.88 -13.55
CA PRO A 209 29.68 0.25 -14.45
C PRO A 209 28.72 -0.06 -15.58
N HIS A 210 27.48 0.44 -15.50
CA HIS A 210 26.58 0.39 -16.63
C HIS A 210 27.27 1.16 -17.75
N PRO A 211 27.44 0.57 -18.95
CA PRO A 211 27.81 1.36 -20.11
C PRO A 211 26.81 2.51 -20.18
N LYS A 212 27.30 3.72 -20.47
CA LYS A 212 26.50 4.94 -20.58
C LYS A 212 25.54 4.85 -21.79
N THR A 213 24.63 3.88 -21.81
CA THR A 213 23.52 3.81 -22.75
C THR A 213 22.40 4.66 -22.18
N THR A 214 22.45 5.95 -22.51
CA THR A 214 21.30 6.85 -22.64
C THR A 214 20.15 6.66 -21.64
N GLU A 215 20.43 6.45 -20.35
CA GLU A 215 19.43 6.68 -19.33
C GLU A 215 19.16 8.18 -19.31
N ALA A 216 17.90 8.55 -19.55
CA ALA A 216 17.43 9.92 -19.52
C ALA A 216 17.98 10.61 -18.26
N ALA A 217 18.63 11.77 -18.46
CA ALA A 217 19.32 12.52 -17.40
C ALA A 217 18.50 12.51 -16.11
N ALA A 218 19.12 12.05 -15.01
CA ALA A 218 18.51 12.05 -13.69
C ALA A 218 17.86 13.43 -13.45
N PRO A 219 16.58 13.51 -13.04
CA PRO A 219 15.89 14.78 -12.95
C PRO A 219 16.67 15.74 -12.04
N LYS A 220 16.99 16.94 -12.57
CA LYS A 220 17.83 17.95 -11.91
C LYS A 220 17.27 18.38 -10.53
N THR A 221 15.98 18.18 -10.30
CA THR A 221 15.29 18.43 -9.02
C THR A 221 14.87 17.12 -8.35
N GLY A 222 14.95 17.07 -7.02
CA GLY A 222 14.52 15.91 -6.22
C GLY A 222 12.99 15.72 -6.22
N PRO A 223 12.47 14.52 -5.85
CA PRO A 223 11.05 14.19 -5.90
C PRO A 223 10.15 15.19 -5.16
N LEU A 224 10.63 15.75 -4.05
CA LEU A 224 9.92 16.76 -3.25
C LEU A 224 9.59 18.06 -4.01
N ARG A 225 10.36 18.37 -5.05
CA ARG A 225 10.18 19.58 -5.88
C ARG A 225 9.56 19.28 -7.25
N ASP A 226 9.29 18.01 -7.57
CA ASP A 226 8.71 17.64 -8.86
C ASP A 226 7.18 17.58 -8.75
N VAL A 227 6.50 18.52 -9.41
CA VAL A 227 5.04 18.60 -9.45
C VAL A 227 4.42 17.32 -10.03
N ARG A 228 5.11 16.62 -10.95
CA ARG A 228 4.62 15.37 -11.52
C ARG A 228 4.59 14.24 -10.50
N VAL A 229 5.58 14.19 -9.60
CA VAL A 229 5.61 13.26 -8.47
C VAL A 229 4.47 13.56 -7.52
N TRP A 230 4.28 14.81 -7.12
CA TRP A 230 3.16 15.23 -6.26
C TRP A 230 1.79 14.90 -6.85
N ARG A 231 1.61 15.05 -8.16
CA ARG A 231 0.37 14.67 -8.85
C ARG A 231 0.09 13.17 -8.72
N ILE A 232 1.07 12.31 -8.99
CA ILE A 232 0.88 10.86 -8.84
C ILE A 232 0.67 10.49 -7.38
N VAL A 233 1.41 11.10 -6.43
CA VAL A 233 1.22 10.90 -4.98
C VAL A 233 -0.21 11.24 -4.56
N ALA A 234 -0.75 12.39 -4.97
CA ALA A 234 -2.12 12.78 -4.69
C ALA A 234 -3.13 11.81 -5.34
N GLY A 235 -2.87 11.38 -6.58
CA GLY A 235 -3.70 10.39 -7.27
C GLY A 235 -3.74 9.04 -6.56
N ILE A 236 -2.60 8.55 -6.06
CA ILE A 236 -2.51 7.33 -5.26
C ILE A 236 -3.30 7.50 -3.97
N GLY A 237 -3.08 8.59 -3.23
CA GLY A 237 -3.78 8.86 -1.97
C GLY A 237 -5.29 8.89 -2.15
N ILE A 238 -5.80 9.73 -3.06
CA ILE A 238 -7.24 9.90 -3.30
C ILE A 238 -7.88 8.59 -3.76
N LEU A 239 -7.23 7.82 -4.64
CA LEU A 239 -7.78 6.54 -5.13
C LEU A 239 -7.80 5.44 -4.05
N CYS A 240 -7.06 5.60 -2.94
CA CYS A 240 -7.21 4.72 -1.77
C CYS A 240 -8.47 5.01 -0.97
N ALA A 241 -9.11 6.18 -1.07
CA ALA A 241 -10.31 6.49 -0.29
C ALA A 241 -11.46 5.50 -0.56
N PRO A 242 -11.84 5.19 -1.82
CA PRO A 242 -12.83 4.14 -2.08
C PRO A 242 -12.41 2.76 -1.56
N GLN A 243 -11.12 2.43 -1.60
CA GLN A 243 -10.62 1.17 -1.06
C GLN A 243 -10.84 1.10 0.45
N PHE A 244 -10.44 2.14 1.18
CA PHE A 244 -10.64 2.19 2.63
C PHE A 244 -12.12 2.24 3.00
N ALA A 245 -12.99 2.86 2.20
CA ALA A 245 -14.43 2.82 2.41
C ALA A 245 -14.98 1.39 2.35
N VAL A 246 -14.58 0.60 1.36
CA VAL A 246 -14.96 -0.83 1.28
C VAL A 246 -14.39 -1.63 2.44
N LEU A 247 -13.12 -1.43 2.79
CA LEU A 247 -12.47 -2.21 3.85
C LEU A 247 -12.99 -1.90 5.27
N SER A 248 -13.41 -0.65 5.53
CA SER A 248 -13.87 -0.23 6.86
C SER A 248 -15.40 -0.34 7.03
N PHE A 249 -16.18 0.01 6.00
CA PHE A 249 -17.64 0.08 6.08
C PHE A 249 -18.35 -0.88 5.11
N GLY A 250 -17.64 -1.67 4.30
CA GLY A 250 -18.26 -2.64 3.40
C GLY A 250 -19.06 -3.72 4.12
N THR A 251 -18.58 -4.19 5.28
CA THR A 251 -19.30 -5.13 6.13
C THR A 251 -20.55 -4.49 6.76
N VAL A 252 -20.42 -3.27 7.27
CA VAL A 252 -21.51 -2.46 7.84
C VAL A 252 -22.59 -2.22 6.78
N PHE A 253 -22.20 -1.84 5.56
CA PHE A 253 -23.11 -1.66 4.45
C PHE A 253 -23.90 -2.93 4.12
N LEU A 254 -23.23 -4.07 3.98
CA LEU A 254 -23.92 -5.33 3.67
C LEU A 254 -24.81 -5.81 4.82
N HIS A 255 -24.41 -5.56 6.07
CA HIS A 255 -25.18 -5.94 7.24
C HIS A 255 -26.41 -5.04 7.44
N ASP A 256 -26.18 -3.73 7.54
CA ASP A 256 -27.21 -2.77 7.95
C ASP A 256 -28.17 -2.43 6.80
N PHE A 257 -27.64 -2.25 5.58
CA PHE A 257 -28.46 -1.93 4.41
C PHE A 257 -28.82 -3.18 3.61
N GLY A 258 -27.85 -4.08 3.40
CA GLY A 258 -28.06 -5.29 2.63
C GLY A 258 -28.82 -6.41 3.38
N HIS A 259 -28.96 -6.31 4.71
CA HIS A 259 -29.50 -7.37 5.58
C HIS A 259 -28.90 -8.75 5.27
N VAL A 260 -27.58 -8.76 5.01
CA VAL A 260 -26.82 -9.96 4.65
C VAL A 260 -26.31 -10.65 5.91
N GLY A 261 -26.41 -11.98 5.96
CA GLY A 261 -25.87 -12.76 7.06
C GLY A 261 -24.34 -12.70 7.16
N LEU A 262 -23.81 -12.79 8.38
CA LEU A 262 -22.37 -12.66 8.69
C LEU A 262 -21.48 -13.62 7.87
N GLY A 263 -21.95 -14.84 7.61
CA GLY A 263 -21.20 -15.83 6.82
C GLY A 263 -20.96 -15.36 5.38
N THR A 264 -21.98 -14.80 4.73
CA THR A 264 -21.88 -14.27 3.36
C THR A 264 -21.07 -12.98 3.32
N ILE A 265 -21.20 -12.10 4.32
CA ILE A 265 -20.36 -10.90 4.45
C ILE A 265 -18.89 -11.29 4.55
N THR A 266 -18.58 -12.27 5.41
CA THR A 266 -17.21 -12.77 5.59
C THR A 266 -16.67 -13.34 4.28
N ALA A 267 -17.46 -14.18 3.59
CA ALA A 267 -17.06 -14.73 2.29
C ALA A 267 -16.81 -13.63 1.24
N ALA A 268 -17.66 -12.59 1.19
CA ALA A 268 -17.49 -11.46 0.28
C ALA A 268 -16.20 -10.68 0.58
N MET A 269 -15.88 -10.43 1.85
CA MET A 269 -14.66 -9.71 2.23
C MET A 269 -13.40 -10.56 2.00
N VAL A 270 -13.46 -11.88 2.24
CA VAL A 270 -12.38 -12.80 1.87
C VAL A 270 -12.16 -12.77 0.36
N PHE A 271 -13.23 -12.78 -0.44
CA PHE A 271 -13.13 -12.66 -1.89
C PHE A 271 -12.49 -11.32 -2.29
N VAL A 272 -12.86 -10.21 -1.67
CA VAL A 272 -12.23 -8.90 -1.92
C VAL A 272 -10.72 -8.96 -1.65
N GLN A 273 -10.30 -9.51 -0.51
CA GLN A 273 -8.89 -9.58 -0.13
C GLN A 273 -8.08 -10.51 -1.05
N VAL A 274 -8.59 -11.72 -1.33
CA VAL A 274 -7.93 -12.69 -2.22
C VAL A 274 -7.90 -12.18 -3.66
N GLY A 275 -9.01 -11.62 -4.14
CA GLY A 275 -9.11 -11.01 -5.46
C GLY A 275 -8.16 -9.82 -5.60
N ALA A 276 -8.06 -8.95 -4.59
CA ALA A 276 -7.11 -7.85 -4.56
C ALA A 276 -5.65 -8.34 -4.69
N MET A 277 -5.27 -9.38 -3.93
CA MET A 277 -3.92 -9.96 -4.02
C MET A 277 -3.65 -10.57 -5.40
N ALA A 278 -4.58 -11.38 -5.92
CA ALA A 278 -4.45 -11.99 -7.24
C ALA A 278 -4.34 -10.93 -8.35
N MET A 279 -5.19 -9.91 -8.31
CA MET A 279 -5.22 -8.83 -9.30
C MET A 279 -3.99 -7.93 -9.24
N ARG A 280 -3.40 -7.70 -8.05
CA ARG A 280 -2.11 -6.98 -7.93
C ARG A 280 -1.01 -7.74 -8.67
N VAL A 281 -0.85 -9.03 -8.42
CA VAL A 281 0.19 -9.86 -9.08
C VAL A 281 -0.06 -9.94 -10.59
N TRP A 282 -1.30 -10.20 -11.01
CA TRP A 282 -1.67 -10.28 -12.42
C TRP A 282 -1.42 -8.96 -13.15
N SER A 283 -1.86 -7.83 -12.58
CA SER A 283 -1.73 -6.51 -13.20
C SER A 283 -0.28 -6.07 -13.32
N GLY A 284 0.55 -6.38 -12.32
CA GLY A 284 1.99 -6.14 -12.36
C GLY A 284 2.62 -6.83 -13.57
N ARG A 285 2.38 -8.14 -13.73
CA ARG A 285 2.87 -8.92 -14.88
C ARG A 285 2.31 -8.42 -16.22
N TRP A 286 1.02 -8.08 -16.25
CA TRP A 286 0.34 -7.63 -17.46
C TRP A 286 0.91 -6.31 -17.97
N THR A 287 1.06 -5.34 -17.06
CA THR A 287 1.54 -4.00 -17.40
C THR A 287 3.02 -3.97 -17.74
N ASP A 288 3.81 -4.87 -17.15
CA ASP A 288 5.21 -5.08 -17.51
C ASP A 288 5.38 -5.60 -18.94
N ARG A 289 4.57 -6.60 -19.33
CA ARG A 289 4.59 -7.16 -20.70
C ARG A 289 4.13 -6.16 -21.76
N ARG A 290 3.11 -5.36 -21.45
CA ARG A 290 2.49 -4.42 -22.39
C ARG A 290 3.03 -2.99 -22.31
N ARG A 291 3.87 -2.69 -21.31
CA ARG A 291 4.42 -1.35 -21.03
C ARG A 291 3.35 -0.25 -21.02
N ASN A 292 2.18 -0.56 -20.48
CA ASN A 292 0.97 0.28 -20.57
C ASN A 292 0.47 0.76 -19.19
N ARG A 293 1.36 0.94 -18.20
CA ARG A 293 1.02 1.31 -16.81
C ARG A 293 0.06 2.51 -16.74
N PRO A 294 0.29 3.65 -17.43
CA PRO A 294 -0.64 4.78 -17.35
C PRO A 294 -2.05 4.46 -17.90
N ALA A 295 -2.13 3.69 -18.98
CA ALA A 295 -3.42 3.28 -19.54
C ALA A 295 -4.17 2.31 -18.61
N TYR A 296 -3.44 1.41 -17.94
CA TYR A 296 -4.01 0.51 -16.94
C TYR A 296 -4.55 1.27 -15.73
N LEU A 297 -3.78 2.23 -15.19
CA LEU A 297 -4.24 3.09 -14.08
C LEU A 297 -5.48 3.91 -14.46
N ARG A 298 -5.53 4.42 -15.68
CA ARG A 298 -6.72 5.09 -16.24
C ARG A 298 -7.94 4.17 -16.25
N ALA A 299 -7.76 2.93 -16.72
CA ALA A 299 -8.83 1.95 -16.81
C ALA A 299 -9.34 1.53 -15.44
N CYS A 300 -8.46 1.29 -14.46
CA CYS A 300 -8.84 1.02 -13.07
C CYS A 300 -9.63 2.17 -12.45
N SER A 301 -9.19 3.41 -12.67
CA SER A 301 -9.89 4.60 -12.15
C SER A 301 -11.27 4.74 -12.79
N ALA A 302 -11.37 4.63 -14.12
CA ALA A 302 -12.65 4.70 -14.83
C ALA A 302 -13.61 3.57 -14.43
N LEU A 303 -13.11 2.34 -14.30
CA LEU A 303 -13.91 1.21 -13.85
C LEU A 303 -14.39 1.42 -12.40
N SER A 304 -13.54 1.96 -11.52
CA SER A 304 -13.93 2.30 -10.15
C SER A 304 -15.05 3.35 -10.12
N VAL A 305 -14.96 4.40 -10.96
CA VAL A 305 -16.03 5.41 -11.10
C VAL A 305 -17.36 4.73 -11.43
N LEU A 306 -17.37 3.86 -12.44
CA LEU A 306 -18.58 3.17 -12.90
C LEU A 306 -19.13 2.21 -11.85
N LEU A 307 -18.27 1.43 -11.19
CA LEU A 307 -18.69 0.45 -10.18
C LEU A 307 -19.29 1.13 -8.94
N PHE A 308 -18.65 2.18 -8.42
CA PHE A 308 -19.18 2.91 -7.27
C PHE A 308 -20.40 3.77 -7.60
N ALA A 309 -20.47 4.36 -8.80
CA ALA A 309 -21.68 5.04 -9.26
C ALA A 309 -22.85 4.06 -9.45
N GLY A 310 -22.57 2.87 -9.99
CA GLY A 310 -23.54 1.78 -10.08
C GLY A 310 -24.01 1.31 -8.71
N LEU A 311 -23.10 1.23 -7.72
CA LEU A 311 -23.44 0.86 -6.35
C LEU A 311 -24.34 1.91 -5.71
N ALA A 312 -24.04 3.20 -5.89
CA ALA A 312 -24.92 4.28 -5.45
C ALA A 312 -26.30 4.22 -6.11
N ALA A 313 -26.36 3.99 -7.43
CA ALA A 313 -27.62 3.86 -8.17
C ALA A 313 -28.46 2.67 -7.69
N LEU A 314 -27.82 1.54 -7.40
CA LEU A 314 -28.47 0.34 -6.90
C LEU A 314 -29.05 0.56 -5.49
N VAL A 315 -28.33 1.28 -4.64
CA VAL A 315 -28.79 1.68 -3.30
C VAL A 315 -29.96 2.65 -3.40
N MET A 316 -29.91 3.64 -4.30
CA MET A 316 -31.03 4.56 -4.53
C MET A 316 -32.28 3.84 -5.06
N ALA A 317 -32.11 2.83 -5.92
CA ALA A 317 -33.20 2.03 -6.46
C ALA A 317 -33.83 1.06 -5.45
N ALA A 318 -33.07 0.63 -4.43
CA ALA A 318 -33.57 -0.28 -3.39
C ALA A 318 -34.61 0.37 -2.46
N GLY A 319 -34.57 1.70 -2.31
CA GLY A 319 -35.43 2.41 -1.36
C GLY A 319 -35.08 2.11 0.10
N THR A 320 -36.06 2.24 1.00
CA THR A 320 -35.91 2.02 2.45
C THR A 320 -36.41 0.65 2.93
N GLU A 321 -36.99 -0.14 2.04
CA GLU A 321 -37.49 -1.48 2.37
C GLU A 321 -36.40 -2.55 2.25
N ALA A 322 -36.61 -3.69 2.89
CA ALA A 322 -35.68 -4.81 2.83
C ALA A 322 -35.48 -5.27 1.36
N PRO A 323 -34.25 -5.22 0.82
CA PRO A 323 -34.03 -5.48 -0.60
C PRO A 323 -34.39 -6.93 -0.97
N PRO A 324 -35.07 -7.16 -2.12
CA PRO A 324 -35.33 -8.52 -2.60
C PRO A 324 -34.01 -9.28 -2.82
N LEU A 325 -34.08 -10.61 -2.83
CA LEU A 325 -32.88 -11.46 -2.90
C LEU A 325 -31.98 -11.12 -4.10
N SER A 326 -32.56 -10.85 -5.26
CA SER A 326 -31.81 -10.45 -6.47
C SER A 326 -31.00 -9.18 -6.27
N LEU A 327 -31.59 -8.17 -5.61
CA LEU A 327 -30.94 -6.91 -5.30
C LEU A 327 -29.84 -7.08 -4.26
N ARG A 328 -30.06 -7.90 -3.23
CA ARG A 328 -29.02 -8.26 -2.24
C ARG A 328 -27.83 -8.93 -2.88
N LEU A 329 -28.04 -9.91 -3.77
CA LEU A 329 -26.97 -10.57 -4.50
C LEU A 329 -26.22 -9.59 -5.41
N ALA A 330 -26.93 -8.66 -6.05
CA ALA A 330 -26.31 -7.61 -6.85
C ALA A 330 -25.46 -6.65 -6.00
N LEU A 331 -25.92 -6.24 -4.80
CA LEU A 331 -25.15 -5.40 -3.88
C LEU A 331 -23.86 -6.10 -3.41
N ILE A 332 -23.96 -7.38 -3.03
CA ILE A 332 -22.81 -8.21 -2.63
C ILE A 332 -21.80 -8.32 -3.78
N ALA A 333 -22.27 -8.71 -4.97
CA ALA A 333 -21.41 -8.89 -6.14
C ALA A 333 -20.74 -7.57 -6.55
N LEU A 334 -21.51 -6.48 -6.58
CA LEU A 334 -21.00 -5.18 -7.00
C LEU A 334 -20.01 -4.60 -5.99
N LEU A 335 -20.27 -4.71 -4.68
CA LEU A 335 -19.31 -4.32 -3.65
C LEU A 335 -18.03 -5.16 -3.75
N ALA A 336 -18.16 -6.47 -3.93
CA ALA A 336 -17.02 -7.38 -4.06
C ALA A 336 -16.15 -7.03 -5.28
N VAL A 337 -16.76 -6.83 -6.44
CA VAL A 337 -16.05 -6.42 -7.66
C VAL A 337 -15.44 -5.01 -7.51
N SER A 338 -16.15 -4.08 -6.87
CA SER A 338 -15.63 -2.73 -6.55
C SER A 338 -14.37 -2.81 -5.68
N GLY A 339 -14.42 -3.60 -4.60
CA GLY A 339 -13.30 -3.79 -3.69
C GLY A 339 -12.06 -4.39 -4.38
N VAL A 340 -12.26 -5.40 -5.24
CA VAL A 340 -11.16 -5.98 -6.04
C VAL A 340 -10.61 -4.96 -7.03
N CYS A 341 -11.47 -4.27 -7.78
CA CYS A 341 -11.07 -3.29 -8.77
C CYS A 341 -10.24 -2.15 -8.17
N VAL A 342 -10.71 -1.56 -7.08
CA VAL A 342 -10.06 -0.43 -6.43
C VAL A 342 -8.84 -0.82 -5.59
N SER A 343 -8.51 -2.12 -5.57
CA SER A 343 -7.27 -2.64 -4.97
C SER A 343 -6.22 -3.06 -6.01
N ALA A 344 -6.63 -3.29 -7.26
CA ALA A 344 -5.81 -3.91 -8.30
C ALA A 344 -4.64 -3.01 -8.78
N TRP A 345 -4.78 -1.70 -8.67
CA TRP A 345 -3.85 -0.72 -9.25
C TRP A 345 -2.62 -0.40 -8.38
N HIS A 346 -2.65 -0.72 -7.08
CA HIS A 346 -1.65 -0.31 -6.09
C HIS A 346 -0.19 -0.56 -6.55
N GLY A 347 0.16 -1.82 -6.86
CA GLY A 347 1.52 -2.17 -7.27
C GLY A 347 1.98 -1.44 -8.53
N VAL A 348 1.07 -1.28 -9.50
CA VAL A 348 1.35 -0.59 -10.76
C VAL A 348 1.61 0.91 -10.53
N ALA A 349 0.80 1.58 -9.70
CA ALA A 349 0.98 3.01 -9.45
C ALA A 349 2.25 3.31 -8.65
N TYR A 350 2.57 2.47 -7.65
CA TYR A 350 3.83 2.58 -6.91
C TYR A 350 5.04 2.37 -7.82
N THR A 351 4.94 1.44 -8.78
CA THR A 351 5.99 1.22 -9.78
C THR A 351 6.16 2.42 -10.69
N GLU A 352 5.06 3.00 -11.16
CA GLU A 352 5.09 4.18 -12.03
C GLU A 352 5.70 5.38 -11.31
N LEU A 353 5.29 5.62 -10.06
CA LEU A 353 5.85 6.67 -9.21
C LEU A 353 7.35 6.50 -8.99
N ALA A 354 7.78 5.30 -8.63
CA ALA A 354 9.18 4.99 -8.40
C ALA A 354 10.01 5.10 -9.69
N THR A 355 9.43 4.73 -10.83
CA THR A 355 10.06 4.89 -12.15
C THR A 355 10.22 6.36 -12.52
N LEU A 356 9.22 7.21 -12.23
CA LEU A 356 9.27 8.65 -12.46
C LEU A 356 10.34 9.33 -11.59
N ALA A 357 10.50 8.92 -10.34
CA ALA A 357 11.48 9.46 -9.41
C ALA A 357 12.94 9.03 -9.73
N GLY A 358 13.08 7.86 -10.37
CA GLY A 358 14.36 7.18 -10.59
C GLY A 358 14.75 6.27 -9.42
N ALA A 359 15.45 5.17 -9.69
CA ALA A 359 15.78 4.14 -8.69
C ALA A 359 16.52 4.71 -7.46
N ALA A 360 17.45 5.64 -7.67
CA ALA A 360 18.23 6.26 -6.59
C ALA A 360 17.40 7.10 -5.61
N ARG A 361 16.21 7.58 -6.03
CA ARG A 361 15.33 8.44 -5.22
C ARG A 361 13.93 7.84 -5.02
N ALA A 362 13.80 6.53 -5.25
CA ALA A 362 12.53 5.85 -5.13
C ALA A 362 12.08 5.74 -3.67
N GLY A 363 13.00 5.71 -2.70
CA GLY A 363 12.66 5.69 -1.27
C GLY A 363 11.83 6.93 -0.88
N THR A 364 12.31 8.13 -1.23
CA THR A 364 11.59 9.40 -0.98
C THR A 364 10.22 9.41 -1.65
N ALA A 365 10.14 9.05 -2.93
CA ALA A 365 8.88 9.09 -3.66
C ALA A 365 7.84 8.12 -3.08
N LEU A 366 8.26 6.90 -2.72
CA LEU A 366 7.38 5.93 -2.08
C LEU A 366 6.95 6.38 -0.68
N GLY A 367 7.85 6.99 0.10
CA GLY A 367 7.51 7.61 1.39
C GLY A 367 6.46 8.72 1.27
N MET A 368 6.56 9.58 0.24
CA MET A 368 5.52 10.58 -0.06
C MET A 368 4.16 9.92 -0.34
N ALA A 369 4.13 8.87 -1.16
CA ALA A 369 2.90 8.15 -1.45
C ALA A 369 2.28 7.51 -0.21
N ASN A 370 3.08 6.78 0.59
CA ASN A 370 2.56 6.15 1.79
C ASN A 370 2.05 7.16 2.82
N THR A 371 2.77 8.28 3.00
CA THR A 371 2.28 9.38 3.86
C THR A 371 0.88 9.81 3.43
N SER A 372 0.67 10.01 2.13
CA SER A 372 -0.64 10.35 1.58
C SER A 372 -1.67 9.23 1.77
N VAL A 373 -1.28 7.96 1.60
CA VAL A 373 -2.18 6.80 1.77
C VAL A 373 -2.62 6.65 3.21
N PHE A 374 -1.71 6.75 4.18
CA PHE A 374 -2.05 6.64 5.60
C PHE A 374 -2.90 7.83 6.09
N LEU A 375 -2.67 9.04 5.56
CA LEU A 375 -3.56 10.17 5.82
C LEU A 375 -4.99 9.87 5.34
N VAL A 376 -5.14 9.36 4.11
CA VAL A 376 -6.45 9.00 3.56
C VAL A 376 -7.07 7.79 4.28
N CYS A 377 -6.25 6.86 4.76
CA CYS A 377 -6.67 5.73 5.61
C CYS A 377 -7.37 6.21 6.88
N PHE A 378 -6.93 7.32 7.46
CA PHE A 378 -7.58 7.96 8.61
C PHE A 378 -8.81 8.78 8.21
N VAL A 379 -8.67 9.68 7.23
CA VAL A 379 -9.72 10.62 6.83
C VAL A 379 -10.97 9.92 6.30
N THR A 380 -10.81 8.83 5.55
CA THR A 380 -11.92 8.13 4.90
C THR A 380 -12.93 7.57 5.91
N PRO A 381 -12.58 6.63 6.80
CA PRO A 381 -13.53 6.08 7.77
C PRO A 381 -14.08 7.15 8.72
N PHE A 382 -13.29 8.19 9.05
CA PHE A 382 -13.77 9.33 9.82
C PHE A 382 -14.89 10.09 9.10
N SER A 383 -14.79 10.27 7.79
CA SER A 383 -15.75 11.04 7.00
C SER A 383 -17.05 10.28 6.72
N ILE A 384 -17.02 8.95 6.67
CA ILE A 384 -18.16 8.12 6.25
C ILE A 384 -19.41 8.32 7.12
N PRO A 385 -19.35 8.30 8.47
CA PRO A 385 -20.52 8.57 9.31
C PRO A 385 -21.18 9.93 9.04
N HIS A 386 -20.39 10.97 8.75
CA HIS A 386 -20.91 12.29 8.40
C HIS A 386 -21.60 12.30 7.03
N LEU A 387 -21.05 11.57 6.05
CA LEU A 387 -21.68 11.39 4.74
C LEU A 387 -22.98 10.57 4.83
N LEU A 388 -22.99 9.53 5.67
CA LEU A 388 -24.19 8.74 5.94
C LEU A 388 -25.31 9.57 6.57
N ALA A 389 -24.99 10.51 7.47
CA ALA A 389 -25.98 11.37 8.10
C ALA A 389 -26.70 12.32 7.12
N LEU A 390 -26.12 12.60 5.94
CA LEU A 390 -26.72 13.49 4.96
C LEU A 390 -27.86 12.82 4.18
N GLN A 391 -27.58 11.69 3.51
CA GLN A 391 -28.57 10.97 2.68
C GLN A 391 -28.34 9.45 2.66
N GLY A 392 -27.64 8.91 3.66
CA GLY A 392 -27.32 7.49 3.74
C GLY A 392 -26.24 7.01 2.77
N TRP A 393 -26.27 5.72 2.45
CA TRP A 393 -25.26 5.03 1.64
C TRP A 393 -25.04 5.56 0.21
N PRO A 394 -26.03 6.13 -0.52
CA PRO A 394 -25.78 6.67 -1.86
C PRO A 394 -24.68 7.72 -1.88
N VAL A 395 -24.66 8.65 -0.92
CA VAL A 395 -23.66 9.73 -0.87
C VAL A 395 -22.26 9.18 -0.60
N VAL A 396 -22.13 8.13 0.22
CA VAL A 396 -20.84 7.47 0.48
C VAL A 396 -20.27 6.89 -0.82
N TRP A 397 -21.10 6.17 -1.59
CA TRP A 397 -20.65 5.55 -2.84
C TRP A 397 -20.45 6.56 -3.97
N LEU A 398 -21.24 7.64 -4.01
CA LEU A 398 -20.98 8.77 -4.92
C LEU A 398 -19.69 9.51 -4.57
N ALA A 399 -19.39 9.72 -3.29
CA ALA A 399 -18.12 10.30 -2.85
C ALA A 399 -16.93 9.41 -3.24
N ALA A 400 -17.07 8.09 -3.10
CA ALA A 400 -16.07 7.12 -3.57
C ALA A 400 -15.88 7.20 -5.10
N SER A 401 -16.97 7.28 -5.86
CA SER A 401 -16.92 7.48 -7.32
C SER A 401 -16.24 8.81 -7.68
N ALA A 402 -16.55 9.90 -6.98
CA ALA A 402 -15.93 11.21 -7.17
C ALA A 402 -14.42 11.19 -6.87
N CYS A 403 -13.98 10.50 -5.82
CA CYS A 403 -12.56 10.31 -5.52
C CYS A 403 -11.85 9.59 -6.68
N ALA A 404 -12.43 8.51 -7.20
CA ALA A 404 -11.87 7.80 -8.36
C ALA A 404 -11.81 8.69 -9.62
N LEU A 405 -12.82 9.53 -9.83
CA LEU A 405 -12.87 10.49 -10.94
C LEU A 405 -11.77 11.55 -10.84
N VAL A 406 -11.54 12.09 -9.64
CA VAL A 406 -10.49 13.09 -9.36
C VAL A 406 -9.09 12.47 -9.47
N ALA A 407 -8.91 11.23 -9.01
CA ALA A 407 -7.62 10.54 -9.09
C ALA A 407 -7.19 10.23 -10.53
N MET A 408 -8.14 9.98 -11.43
CA MET A 408 -7.89 9.60 -12.83
C MET A 408 -6.95 10.55 -13.60
N PRO A 409 -7.16 11.88 -13.64
CA PRO A 409 -6.23 12.83 -14.30
C PRO A 409 -4.92 13.07 -13.53
N LEU A 410 -4.85 12.69 -12.25
CA LEU A 410 -3.66 12.84 -11.41
C LEU A 410 -2.66 11.70 -11.64
N LEU A 411 -3.16 10.46 -11.79
CA LEU A 411 -2.38 9.26 -12.06
C LEU A 411 -1.84 9.17 -13.49
N VAL A 412 -2.44 9.92 -14.43
CA VAL A 412 -2.08 9.89 -15.84
C VAL A 412 -1.77 11.31 -16.30
N PRO A 413 -0.49 11.66 -16.49
CA PRO A 413 -0.14 12.91 -17.15
C PRO A 413 -0.85 12.97 -18.51
N ARG A 414 -1.52 14.09 -18.80
CA ARG A 414 -1.91 14.38 -20.18
C ARG A 414 -0.61 14.31 -20.98
N ARG A 415 -0.61 13.54 -22.07
CA ARG A 415 0.46 13.69 -23.07
C ARG A 415 0.32 15.12 -23.55
N ASP A 416 1.15 16.01 -23.03
CA ASP A 416 1.39 17.28 -23.67
C ASP A 416 1.84 16.90 -25.07
N ALA A 417 1.01 17.23 -26.07
CA ALA A 417 1.43 17.24 -27.45
C ALA A 417 2.54 18.29 -27.53
N GLY A 418 3.76 17.89 -27.17
CA GLY A 418 4.92 18.73 -27.33
C GLY A 418 5.02 19.13 -28.81
N PRO A 419 5.63 20.28 -29.13
CA PRO A 419 5.78 20.76 -30.51
C PRO A 419 6.33 19.69 -31.48
N GLY A 420 7.13 18.75 -30.96
CA GLY A 420 7.70 17.61 -31.68
C GLY A 420 6.71 16.57 -32.22
N ALA A 421 5.54 16.39 -31.59
CA ALA A 421 4.53 15.45 -32.05
C ALA A 421 3.79 15.99 -33.30
N CYS A 422 3.54 17.30 -33.33
CA CYS A 422 2.95 17.95 -34.50
C CYS A 422 3.91 17.90 -35.70
N THR A 423 5.23 18.08 -35.48
CA THR A 423 6.23 17.96 -36.55
C THR A 423 6.41 16.53 -37.04
N ALA A 424 6.33 15.51 -36.18
CA ALA A 424 6.41 14.11 -36.59
C ALA A 424 5.17 13.68 -37.40
N GLU A 425 3.99 14.15 -36.99
CA GLU A 425 2.74 13.88 -37.71
C GLU A 425 2.66 14.64 -39.04
N LEU A 426 3.18 15.87 -39.11
CA LEU A 426 3.35 16.60 -40.36
C LEU A 426 4.35 15.91 -41.30
N ALA A 427 5.51 15.48 -40.79
CA ALA A 427 6.52 14.78 -41.59
C ALA A 427 5.98 13.46 -42.16
N GLN A 428 5.19 12.74 -41.37
CA GLN A 428 4.57 11.49 -41.80
C GLN A 428 3.44 11.71 -42.83
N LYS A 429 2.68 12.82 -42.70
CA LYS A 429 1.72 13.24 -43.72
C LYS A 429 2.41 13.67 -45.02
N VAL A 430 3.46 14.48 -44.95
CA VAL A 430 4.23 14.93 -46.13
C VAL A 430 4.86 13.73 -46.85
N ALA A 431 5.42 12.76 -46.12
CA ALA A 431 5.98 11.55 -46.73
C ALA A 431 4.91 10.72 -47.46
N LYS A 432 3.69 10.60 -46.89
CA LYS A 432 2.57 9.93 -47.56
C LYS A 432 2.07 10.69 -48.79
N THR A 433 2.02 12.01 -48.74
CA THR A 433 1.61 12.83 -49.89
C THR A 433 2.66 12.80 -51.00
N ALA A 434 3.95 12.73 -50.67
CA ALA A 434 5.02 12.57 -51.65
C ALA A 434 4.95 11.21 -52.37
N LEU A 435 4.69 10.13 -51.63
CA LEU A 435 4.51 8.78 -52.19
C LEU A 435 3.26 8.65 -53.07
N SER A 436 2.19 9.40 -52.78
CA SER A 436 0.95 9.41 -53.57
C SER A 436 1.04 10.23 -54.85
N ARG A 437 2.07 11.08 -55.02
CA ARG A 437 2.28 11.88 -56.24
C ARG A 437 3.31 11.25 -57.19
N SER A 438 3.99 10.18 -56.78
CA SER A 438 4.96 9.42 -57.58
C SER A 438 4.40 8.12 -58.18
N THR A 439 3.08 7.93 -58.09
CA THR A 439 2.29 6.89 -58.75
C THR A 439 1.21 7.58 -59.55
#